data_AF-A0A0Q7T7Y6-F1
#
_entry.id   AF-A0A0Q7T7Y6-F1
#
_cell.length_a   1.000
_cell.length_b   1.000
_cell.length_c   1.000
_cell.angle_alpha   90.00
_cell.angle_beta   90.00
_cell.angle_gamma   90.00
#
_symmetry.space_group_name_H-M   'P 1'
#
loop_
_entity.id
_entity.type
_entity.pdbx_description
1 polymer ?
#
loop_
_entity_poly.entity_id
_entity_poly.type
_entity_poly.pdbx_seq_one_letter_code
_entity_poly.pdbx_strand_id
1 'polypeptide(L)'
;MILPLTLMLQAALATTETSTGQPALTLRDVGVHTGGQSFDLYYPERAQRLGVSGQAAARCQIAAEGLLRNCVALSAAPTDQGFDEAATKLLEHAKVDATTHGGEPSVGRTLTVTVRFKSRRSIYSVRLE
;
A
#
# COMPACT_ATOMS: atom_id res chain seq x y z
N MET A 1 -45.28 47.46 14.43
CA MET A 1 -44.02 48.16 14.07
C MET A 1 -43.00 47.81 15.14
N ILE A 2 -41.80 47.25 14.94
CA ILE A 2 -41.05 46.64 13.83
C ILE A 2 -40.10 45.65 14.54
N LEU A 3 -40.03 44.38 14.11
CA LEU A 3 -38.97 43.43 14.52
C LEU A 3 -37.68 43.77 13.74
N PRO A 4 -36.49 43.92 14.35
CA PRO A 4 -35.25 43.95 13.58
C PRO A 4 -34.83 42.51 13.27
N LEU A 5 -35.08 42.14 12.02
CA LEU A 5 -34.63 40.95 11.33
C LEU A 5 -33.14 41.12 10.96
N THR A 6 -32.21 40.97 11.91
CA THR A 6 -30.77 40.96 11.58
C THR A 6 -30.32 39.56 11.19
N LEU A 7 -30.46 39.34 9.89
CA LEU A 7 -29.61 38.62 8.96
C LEU A 7 -28.43 37.80 9.55
N MET A 8 -28.49 36.52 9.22
CA MET A 8 -27.60 35.42 9.57
C MET A 8 -26.11 35.67 9.36
N LEU A 9 -25.31 35.45 10.41
CA LEU A 9 -23.87 35.23 10.32
C LEU A 9 -23.61 33.72 10.36
N GLN A 10 -23.59 33.07 9.19
CA GLN A 10 -23.07 31.71 9.07
C GLN A 10 -21.64 31.77 8.54
N ALA A 11 -20.68 31.91 9.45
CA ALA A 11 -19.30 31.55 9.16
C ALA A 11 -19.19 30.02 9.14
N ALA A 12 -19.46 29.41 7.99
CA ALA A 12 -19.08 28.02 7.76
C ALA A 12 -17.55 27.99 7.55
N LEU A 13 -16.80 27.84 8.64
CA LEU A 13 -15.40 27.42 8.53
C LEU A 13 -15.41 26.06 7.83
N ALA A 14 -14.83 26.01 6.64
CA ALA A 14 -14.51 24.77 5.97
C ALA A 14 -13.61 23.95 6.91
N THR A 15 -14.20 22.98 7.59
CA THR A 15 -13.46 21.89 8.22
C THR A 15 -12.69 21.21 7.11
N THR A 16 -11.37 21.43 7.06
CA THR A 16 -10.44 20.46 6.48
C THR A 16 -10.55 19.21 7.34
N GLU A 17 -11.52 18.35 7.02
CA GLU A 17 -11.60 17.01 7.56
C GLU A 17 -10.35 16.28 7.07
N THR A 18 -9.37 16.17 7.97
CA THR A 18 -8.18 15.37 7.75
C THR A 18 -8.62 13.91 7.66
N SER A 19 -8.77 13.47 6.41
CA SER A 19 -8.64 12.11 5.89
C SER A 19 -8.59 11.00 6.96
N THR A 20 -9.74 10.67 7.53
CA THR A 20 -9.90 9.43 8.33
C THR A 20 -10.96 8.50 7.71
N GLY A 21 -11.44 8.81 6.50
CA GLY A 21 -12.48 8.07 5.79
C GLY A 21 -12.14 7.65 4.36
N GLN A 22 -10.94 7.97 3.86
CA GLN A 22 -10.57 7.58 2.50
C GLN A 22 -10.20 6.08 2.44
N PRO A 23 -10.75 5.33 1.47
CA PRO A 23 -10.42 3.93 1.30
C PRO A 23 -8.92 3.77 1.02
N ALA A 24 -8.36 2.64 1.50
CA ALA A 24 -6.99 2.27 1.19
C ALA A 24 -6.83 2.16 -0.33
N LEU A 25 -5.76 2.77 -0.83
CA LEU A 25 -5.34 2.63 -2.22
C LEU A 25 -4.98 1.18 -2.52
N THR A 26 -5.06 0.82 -3.80
CA THR A 26 -4.54 -0.40 -4.38
C THR A 26 -3.56 -0.08 -5.51
N LEU A 27 -2.89 -1.09 -6.06
CA LEU A 27 -2.01 -0.91 -7.23
C LEU A 27 -2.73 -0.44 -8.49
N ARG A 28 -4.07 -0.46 -8.50
CA ARG A 28 -4.87 0.10 -9.60
C ARG A 28 -5.02 1.61 -9.51
N ASP A 29 -4.78 2.16 -8.33
CA ASP A 29 -5.04 3.57 -8.03
C ASP A 29 -3.75 4.41 -8.04
N VAL A 30 -2.60 3.80 -7.73
CA VAL A 30 -1.30 4.48 -7.65
C VAL A 30 -0.17 3.57 -8.13
N GLY A 31 0.81 4.15 -8.82
CA GLY A 31 1.99 3.43 -9.30
C GLY A 31 2.95 3.08 -8.17
N VAL A 32 3.48 1.85 -8.23
CA VAL A 32 4.47 1.32 -7.28
C VAL A 32 5.65 0.73 -8.05
N HIS A 33 6.86 1.11 -7.67
CA HIS A 33 8.09 0.83 -8.39
C HIS A 33 9.11 0.16 -7.49
N THR A 34 9.95 -0.70 -8.06
CA THR A 34 10.93 -1.51 -7.30
C THR A 34 12.19 -0.74 -6.88
N GLY A 35 12.28 0.55 -7.22
CA GLY A 35 13.44 1.38 -6.93
C GLY A 35 14.74 0.91 -7.63
N GLY A 36 14.63 0.06 -8.65
CA GLY A 36 15.77 -0.52 -9.38
C GLY A 36 16.29 -1.84 -8.80
N GLN A 37 15.68 -2.36 -7.74
CA GLN A 37 15.99 -3.68 -7.19
C GLN A 37 15.11 -4.75 -7.83
N SER A 38 15.63 -5.98 -7.95
CA SER A 38 14.77 -7.13 -8.29
C SER A 38 14.03 -7.60 -7.04
N PHE A 39 12.71 -7.75 -7.15
CA PHE A 39 11.89 -8.29 -6.08
C PHE A 39 12.14 -9.79 -5.81
N ASP A 40 12.84 -10.47 -6.71
CA ASP A 40 13.14 -11.90 -6.58
C ASP A 40 14.09 -12.19 -5.41
N LEU A 41 14.84 -11.17 -4.94
CA LEU A 41 15.70 -11.24 -3.76
C LEU A 41 14.91 -11.44 -2.45
N TYR A 42 13.62 -11.15 -2.45
CA TYR A 42 12.75 -11.29 -1.28
C TYR A 42 12.02 -12.64 -1.23
N TYR A 43 12.33 -13.59 -2.12
CA TYR A 43 11.69 -14.90 -2.06
C TYR A 43 12.07 -15.62 -0.74
N PRO A 44 11.11 -16.14 0.04
CA PRO A 44 11.44 -16.81 1.30
C PRO A 44 12.31 -18.05 1.09
N GLU A 45 13.43 -18.18 1.83
CA GLU A 45 14.38 -19.30 1.67
C GLU A 45 13.71 -20.67 1.79
N ARG A 46 12.81 -20.83 2.77
CA ARG A 46 12.05 -22.07 2.98
C ARG A 46 11.19 -22.41 1.76
N ALA A 47 10.39 -21.46 1.30
CA ALA A 47 9.54 -21.64 0.12
C ALA A 47 10.39 -21.91 -1.13
N GLN A 48 11.54 -21.24 -1.25
CA GLN A 48 12.49 -21.40 -2.34
C GLN A 48 13.01 -22.86 -2.41
N ARG A 49 13.51 -23.36 -1.28
CA ARG A 49 14.03 -24.73 -1.15
C ARG A 49 12.98 -25.81 -1.41
N LEU A 50 11.73 -25.55 -1.01
CA LEU A 50 10.62 -26.47 -1.21
C LEU A 50 9.91 -26.29 -2.57
N GLY A 51 10.30 -25.28 -3.35
CA GLY A 51 9.66 -24.95 -4.63
C GLY A 51 8.21 -24.49 -4.50
N VAL A 52 7.80 -23.99 -3.33
CA VAL A 52 6.41 -23.63 -3.01
C VAL A 52 6.10 -22.22 -3.47
N SER A 53 5.07 -22.06 -4.30
CA SER A 53 4.52 -20.75 -4.64
C SER A 53 3.53 -20.27 -3.59
N GLY A 54 3.34 -18.96 -3.49
CA GLY A 54 2.40 -18.38 -2.55
C GLY A 54 2.08 -16.93 -2.83
N GLN A 55 1.42 -16.32 -1.86
CA GLN A 55 1.05 -14.92 -1.86
C GLN A 55 1.01 -14.37 -0.43
N ALA A 56 1.14 -13.06 -0.30
CA ALA A 56 0.80 -12.36 0.92
C ALA A 56 0.20 -11.00 0.59
N ALA A 57 -0.84 -10.61 1.34
CA ALA A 57 -1.38 -9.26 1.27
C ALA A 57 -0.84 -8.45 2.46
N ALA A 58 -0.46 -7.21 2.22
CA ALA A 58 0.02 -6.31 3.26
C ALA A 58 -0.58 -4.91 3.09
N ARG A 59 -0.74 -4.21 4.21
CA ARG A 59 -1.17 -2.82 4.29
C ARG A 59 -0.01 -1.97 4.74
N CYS A 60 0.28 -0.91 4.01
CA CYS A 60 1.35 0.03 4.33
C CYS A 60 0.84 1.46 4.32
N GLN A 61 1.56 2.36 4.99
CA GLN A 61 1.34 3.79 4.92
C GLN A 61 2.31 4.43 3.91
N ILE A 62 1.82 5.35 3.10
CA ILE A 62 2.63 6.09 2.14
C ILE A 62 3.24 7.30 2.87
N ALA A 63 4.57 7.29 3.03
CA ALA A 63 5.31 8.37 3.67
C ALA A 63 5.57 9.53 2.71
N ALA A 64 5.95 10.69 3.24
CA ALA A 64 6.17 11.92 2.48
C ALA A 64 7.29 11.79 1.45
N GLU A 65 8.27 10.93 1.72
CA GLU A 65 9.37 10.60 0.81
C GLU A 65 8.99 9.66 -0.34
N GLY A 66 7.70 9.30 -0.48
CA GLY A 66 7.22 8.39 -1.53
C GLY A 66 7.66 6.94 -1.30
N LEU A 67 7.87 6.56 -0.04
CA LEU A 67 8.19 5.18 0.36
C LEU A 67 7.07 4.61 1.21
N LEU A 68 6.99 3.28 1.26
CA LEU A 68 6.06 2.59 2.17
C LEU A 68 6.68 2.42 3.56
N ARG A 69 5.87 2.65 4.58
CA ARG A 69 6.20 2.50 6.01
C ARG A 69 5.09 1.77 6.73
N ASN A 70 5.38 1.31 7.95
CA ASN A 70 4.41 0.68 8.83
C ASN A 70 3.65 -0.46 8.11
N CYS A 71 4.38 -1.26 7.32
CA CYS A 71 3.80 -2.34 6.56
C CYS A 71 3.40 -3.49 7.49
N VAL A 72 2.13 -3.88 7.44
CA VAL A 72 1.56 -4.96 8.25
C VAL A 72 0.97 -6.01 7.32
N ALA A 73 1.40 -7.26 7.47
CA ALA A 73 0.81 -8.38 6.75
C ALA A 73 -0.65 -8.60 7.18
N LEU A 74 -1.54 -8.74 6.21
CA LEU A 74 -2.96 -9.02 6.40
C LEU A 74 -3.26 -10.50 6.25
N SER A 75 -2.54 -11.16 5.35
CA SER A 75 -2.67 -12.58 5.07
C SER A 75 -1.45 -13.11 4.35
N ALA A 76 -1.20 -14.40 4.49
CA ALA A 76 -0.22 -15.15 3.73
C ALA A 76 -0.76 -16.55 3.44
N ALA A 77 -0.47 -17.06 2.24
CA ALA A 77 -0.88 -18.40 1.84
C ALA A 77 0.15 -19.01 0.88
N PRO A 78 0.61 -20.26 1.12
CA PRO A 78 0.43 -21.04 2.34
C PRO A 78 1.02 -20.37 3.61
N THR A 79 0.48 -20.72 4.78
CA THR A 79 1.04 -20.28 6.07
C THR A 79 2.39 -20.96 6.35
N ASP A 80 3.17 -20.38 7.25
CA ASP A 80 4.47 -20.94 7.72
C ASP A 80 5.53 -21.13 6.61
N GLN A 81 5.42 -20.34 5.54
CA GLN A 81 6.39 -20.30 4.44
C GLN A 81 7.19 -18.99 4.39
N GLY A 82 6.86 -18.00 5.23
CA GLY A 82 7.53 -16.69 5.30
C GLY A 82 7.09 -15.66 4.27
N PHE A 83 5.96 -15.85 3.58
CA PHE A 83 5.47 -14.91 2.57
C PHE A 83 5.02 -13.55 3.15
N ASP A 84 4.52 -13.54 4.38
CA ASP A 84 4.16 -12.36 5.15
C ASP A 84 5.37 -11.47 5.44
N GLU A 85 6.42 -12.04 6.03
CA GLU A 85 7.66 -11.33 6.33
C GLU A 85 8.37 -10.87 5.05
N ALA A 86 8.38 -11.72 4.02
CA ALA A 86 8.94 -11.37 2.71
C ALA A 86 8.20 -10.20 2.04
N ALA A 87 6.86 -10.22 2.05
CA ALA A 87 6.06 -9.17 1.44
C ALA A 87 6.24 -7.82 2.15
N THR A 88 6.26 -7.80 3.48
CA THR A 88 6.46 -6.56 4.25
C THR A 88 7.84 -5.96 3.99
N LYS A 89 8.92 -6.76 4.05
CA LYS A 89 10.29 -6.31 3.74
C LYS A 89 10.43 -5.78 2.31
N LEU A 90 9.83 -6.46 1.34
CA LEU A 90 9.84 -6.02 -0.06
C LEU A 90 9.17 -4.64 -0.18
N LEU A 91 8.00 -4.48 0.42
CA LEU A 91 7.20 -3.27 0.29
C LEU A 91 7.89 -2.06 0.91
N GLU A 92 8.63 -2.21 2.00
CA GLU A 92 9.42 -1.11 2.61
C GLU A 92 10.47 -0.50 1.67
N HIS A 93 10.91 -1.26 0.65
CA HIS A 93 11.84 -0.80 -0.38
C HIS A 93 11.15 -0.29 -1.65
N ALA A 94 9.83 -0.46 -1.75
CA ALA A 94 9.06 0.02 -2.89
C ALA A 94 8.90 1.54 -2.85
N LYS A 95 8.94 2.16 -4.02
CA LYS A 95 8.65 3.57 -4.24
C LYS A 95 7.23 3.73 -4.74
N VAL A 96 6.54 4.76 -4.30
CA VAL A 96 5.14 5.06 -4.65
C VAL A 96 5.08 6.42 -5.31
N ASP A 97 4.29 6.54 -6.38
CA ASP A 97 4.04 7.82 -7.02
C ASP A 97 3.37 8.78 -6.05
N ALA A 98 3.80 10.05 -6.03
CA ALA A 98 3.27 11.08 -5.13
C ALA A 98 1.79 11.43 -5.39
N THR A 99 1.31 11.13 -6.59
CA THR A 99 -0.06 11.33 -7.04
C THR A 99 -0.66 10.03 -7.55
N THR A 100 -1.91 9.78 -7.21
CA THR A 100 -2.70 8.69 -7.77
C THR A 100 -2.94 8.92 -9.27
N HIS A 101 -3.37 7.88 -9.99
CA HIS A 101 -3.76 8.02 -11.40
C HIS A 101 -4.94 8.98 -11.61
N GLY A 102 -5.75 9.21 -10.57
CA GLY A 102 -6.84 10.18 -10.57
C GLY A 102 -6.43 11.63 -10.24
N GLY A 103 -5.15 11.89 -9.97
CA GLY A 103 -4.64 13.23 -9.65
C GLY A 103 -4.64 13.59 -8.16
N GLU A 104 -5.22 12.75 -7.30
CA GLU A 104 -5.24 12.96 -5.84
C GLU A 104 -3.87 12.66 -5.21
N PRO A 105 -3.49 13.34 -4.12
CA PRO A 105 -2.28 13.00 -3.36
C PRO A 105 -2.32 11.58 -2.81
N SER A 106 -1.20 10.86 -2.94
CA SER A 106 -1.04 9.51 -2.36
C SER A 106 -0.44 9.54 -0.95
N VAL A 107 0.37 10.57 -0.65
CA VAL A 107 1.07 10.74 0.63
C VAL A 107 0.08 10.79 1.79
N GLY A 108 0.43 10.11 2.89
CA GLY A 108 -0.40 10.01 4.10
C GLY A 108 -1.50 8.96 4.01
N ARG A 109 -1.83 8.48 2.81
CA ARG A 109 -2.82 7.43 2.61
C ARG A 109 -2.25 6.05 2.92
N THR A 110 -3.16 5.11 3.06
CA THR A 110 -2.86 3.69 3.20
C THR A 110 -2.91 3.01 1.84
N LEU A 111 -1.99 2.08 1.58
CA LEU A 111 -1.94 1.23 0.40
C LEU A 111 -2.06 -0.23 0.81
N THR A 112 -2.94 -0.99 0.17
CA THR A 112 -3.00 -2.44 0.30
C THR A 112 -2.47 -3.10 -0.96
N VAL A 113 -1.49 -3.99 -0.81
CA VAL A 113 -0.80 -4.65 -1.92
C VAL A 113 -0.81 -6.15 -1.73
N THR A 114 -1.10 -6.90 -2.79
CA THR A 114 -0.91 -8.36 -2.80
C THR A 114 0.37 -8.70 -3.52
N VAL A 115 1.30 -9.35 -2.84
CA VAL A 115 2.54 -9.85 -3.41
C VAL A 115 2.36 -11.32 -3.80
N ARG A 116 2.68 -11.66 -5.05
CA ARG A 116 2.69 -13.03 -5.57
C ARG A 116 4.10 -13.55 -5.71
N PHE A 117 4.36 -14.70 -5.12
CA PHE A 117 5.63 -15.43 -5.21
C PHE A 117 5.41 -16.67 -6.08
N LYS A 118 6.07 -16.73 -7.24
CA LYS A 118 5.95 -17.87 -8.17
C LYS A 118 7.29 -18.60 -8.30
N SER A 119 7.25 -19.90 -8.01
CA SER A 119 8.31 -20.86 -8.30
C SER A 119 7.93 -21.61 -9.57
N ARG A 120 8.66 -21.43 -10.67
CA ARG A 120 8.55 -22.29 -11.86
C ARG A 120 9.94 -22.78 -12.24
N ARG A 121 10.18 -24.09 -12.12
CA ARG A 121 11.35 -24.79 -12.67
C ARG A 121 12.68 -24.04 -12.49
N SER A 122 13.08 -23.81 -11.24
CA SER A 122 14.35 -23.13 -10.89
C SER A 122 14.42 -21.63 -11.23
N ILE A 123 13.29 -20.98 -11.49
CA ILE A 123 13.16 -19.52 -11.65
C ILE A 123 12.13 -19.03 -10.64
N TYR A 124 12.54 -18.11 -9.77
CA TYR A 124 11.71 -17.47 -8.76
C TYR A 124 11.34 -16.08 -9.25
N SER A 125 10.06 -15.72 -9.19
CA SER A 125 9.60 -14.38 -9.54
C SER A 125 8.65 -13.82 -8.49
N VAL A 126 8.79 -12.53 -8.19
CA VAL A 126 7.93 -11.80 -7.26
C VAL A 126 7.24 -10.64 -7.96
N ARG A 127 5.92 -10.53 -7.81
CA ARG A 127 5.09 -9.50 -8.48
C ARG A 127 4.11 -8.86 -7.51
N LEU A 128 3.81 -7.60 -7.75
CA LEU A 128 2.74 -6.87 -7.06
C LEU A 128 1.47 -6.95 -7.90
N GLU A 129 0.34 -7.28 -7.26
CA GLU A 129 -1.02 -7.32 -7.83
C GLU A 129 -2.00 -6.44 -7.03
#